data_AF-A0A7V3GUB0-F1
#
_entry.id   AF-A0A7V3GUB0-F1
#
_cell.length_a   1.000
_cell.length_b   1.000
_cell.length_c   1.000
_cell.angle_alpha   90.00
_cell.angle_beta   90.00
_cell.angle_gamma   90.00
#
_symmetry.space_group_name_H-M   'P 1'
#
loop_
_entity.id
_entity.type
_entity.pdbx_description
1 polymer ?
#
loop_
_entity_poly.entity_id
_entity_poly.type
_entity_poly.pdbx_seq_one_letter_code
_entity_poly.pdbx_strand_id
1 'polypeptide(L)'
;GRACRNLDTWMIPPERAVAMFAHAAAGADIAIIEGVMGLFDGFSYLDDEGSNAEIAKRTRTPVLLVLDVGKMARSAGALALGYARFDPDLPLAGFILNRCGSSRHAQDVKTTVERATDLPVLGWLPKDAHLHIPERHLGLVPTDERGELSAFIARAAAIVARHLDLDAILRIARSAPSLPVADSIFDQTRALAPAPPGSIPIAVARDEAFSFYYQDNLDLLEAAGGVIRPFSPLRDARLPDDVRAVYLGGGFPELYAEALAANQPLMNDLRRAHARGLPIYAECGGFMYLSQGLTDLAGRRHPMVGLAPGEMTMTPKLAGLGYRTVTSPRGNVLIPADIPLRGHEFHWSRWSQQDALDETIAAWRVQPRRAGAQPRLDGYARGHLLASYIHLPFATDLRLAPNFIAAASRVET
;
A
#
# COMPACT_ATOMS: atom_id res chain seq x y z
N GLY A 1 5.26 -17.25 -2.03
CA GLY A 1 4.57 -16.55 -0.93
C GLY A 1 3.17 -16.18 -1.36
N ARG A 2 2.39 -15.56 -0.46
CA ARG A 2 1.10 -14.93 -0.81
C ARG A 2 1.33 -13.43 -1.07
N ALA A 3 0.36 -12.78 -1.69
CA ALA A 3 0.40 -11.32 -1.86
C ALA A 3 0.41 -10.62 -0.50
N CYS A 4 1.22 -9.58 -0.36
CA CYS A 4 1.29 -8.77 0.87
C CYS A 4 0.03 -7.94 1.05
N ARG A 5 -0.34 -7.68 2.30
CA ARG A 5 -1.49 -6.86 2.68
C ARG A 5 -1.05 -5.72 3.59
N ASN A 6 -1.77 -4.60 3.52
CA ASN A 6 -1.52 -3.43 4.34
C ASN A 6 -2.48 -3.43 5.54
N LEU A 7 -1.93 -3.30 6.75
CA LEU A 7 -2.68 -3.38 8.02
C LEU A 7 -2.85 -2.03 8.72
N ASP A 8 -2.81 -0.91 8.00
CA ASP A 8 -2.87 0.44 8.57
C ASP A 8 -4.22 0.76 9.25
N THR A 9 -4.25 0.69 10.57
CA THR A 9 -5.42 0.94 11.44
C THR A 9 -5.90 2.38 11.46
N TRP A 10 -5.11 3.33 10.94
CA TRP A 10 -5.58 4.69 10.75
C TRP A 10 -6.47 4.78 9.51
N MET A 11 -6.06 4.17 8.39
CA MET A 11 -6.83 4.20 7.14
C MET A 11 -8.05 3.28 7.16
N ILE A 12 -7.95 2.13 7.84
CA ILE A 12 -9.02 1.13 7.91
C ILE A 12 -9.40 0.84 9.36
N PRO A 13 -10.69 0.61 9.66
CA PRO A 13 -11.11 0.26 11.01
C PRO A 13 -10.33 -0.96 11.55
N PRO A 14 -9.88 -0.94 12.81
CA PRO A 14 -8.95 -1.96 13.29
C PRO A 14 -9.47 -3.39 13.27
N GLU A 15 -10.76 -3.58 13.50
CA GLU A 15 -11.43 -4.88 13.39
C GLU A 15 -11.35 -5.46 11.96
N ARG A 16 -11.38 -4.59 10.93
CA ARG A 16 -11.23 -5.01 9.54
C ARG A 16 -9.78 -5.38 9.21
N ALA A 17 -8.81 -4.64 9.75
CA ALA A 17 -7.39 -4.98 9.62
C ALA A 17 -7.09 -6.38 10.18
N VAL A 18 -7.65 -6.71 11.36
CA VAL A 18 -7.51 -8.04 11.97
C VAL A 18 -8.19 -9.12 11.12
N ALA A 19 -9.40 -8.86 10.60
CA ALA A 19 -10.10 -9.79 9.73
C ALA A 19 -9.35 -10.05 8.40
N MET A 20 -8.78 -9.01 7.79
CA MET A 20 -7.94 -9.10 6.59
C MET A 20 -6.68 -9.92 6.86
N PHE A 21 -5.99 -9.67 7.97
CA PHE A 21 -4.82 -10.46 8.37
C PHE A 21 -5.19 -11.94 8.56
N ALA A 22 -6.27 -12.23 9.29
CA ALA A 22 -6.72 -13.61 9.51
C ALA A 22 -7.08 -14.33 8.21
N HIS A 23 -7.77 -13.65 7.29
CA HIS A 23 -8.05 -14.18 5.95
C HIS A 23 -6.77 -14.47 5.16
N ALA A 24 -5.82 -13.53 5.16
CA ALA A 24 -4.54 -13.69 4.47
C ALA A 24 -3.68 -14.83 5.02
N ALA A 25 -3.77 -15.06 6.33
CA ALA A 25 -3.04 -16.09 7.04
C ALA A 25 -3.71 -17.46 6.97
N ALA A 26 -4.99 -17.55 6.58
CA ALA A 26 -5.75 -18.79 6.59
C ALA A 26 -5.06 -19.90 5.77
N GLY A 27 -4.72 -21.02 6.42
CA GLY A 27 -4.02 -22.14 5.78
C GLY A 27 -2.55 -21.88 5.40
N ALA A 28 -1.93 -20.80 5.90
CA ALA A 28 -0.47 -20.63 5.84
C ALA A 28 0.20 -21.27 7.07
N ASP A 29 1.43 -21.76 6.92
CA ASP A 29 2.21 -22.30 8.04
C ASP A 29 2.71 -21.20 9.00
N ILE A 30 2.93 -20.00 8.46
CA ILE A 30 3.36 -18.81 9.20
C ILE A 30 2.88 -17.55 8.48
N ALA A 31 2.49 -16.54 9.25
CA ALA A 31 2.28 -15.18 8.77
C ALA A 31 3.36 -14.26 9.37
N ILE A 32 3.88 -13.35 8.56
CA ILE A 32 4.92 -12.40 8.96
C ILE A 32 4.35 -11.00 8.77
N ILE A 33 4.40 -10.20 9.84
CA ILE A 33 4.07 -8.78 9.80
C ILE A 33 5.38 -8.01 9.82
N GLU A 34 5.68 -7.32 8.74
CA GLU A 34 6.79 -6.37 8.69
C GLU A 34 6.31 -5.02 9.20
N GLY A 35 6.98 -4.47 10.21
CA GLY A 35 6.70 -3.13 10.69
C GLY A 35 7.42 -2.08 9.85
N VAL A 36 6.76 -0.94 9.62
CA VAL A 36 7.35 0.24 8.96
C VAL A 36 7.70 1.31 9.99
N MET A 37 8.80 2.05 9.82
CA MET A 37 9.33 2.98 10.83
C MET A 37 9.76 2.26 12.13
N GLY A 38 9.53 2.85 13.30
CA GLY A 38 9.79 2.22 14.60
C GLY A 38 8.58 1.47 15.16
N LEU A 39 8.81 0.64 16.18
CA LEU A 39 7.78 -0.19 16.80
C LEU A 39 6.58 0.62 17.35
N PHE A 40 6.86 1.77 17.97
CA PHE A 40 5.85 2.66 18.55
C PHE A 40 5.57 3.90 17.67
N ASP A 41 6.17 3.99 16.49
CA ASP A 41 5.97 5.14 15.61
C ASP A 41 4.69 4.92 14.80
N GLY A 42 3.74 5.84 14.90
CA GLY A 42 2.44 5.75 14.24
C GLY A 42 1.88 7.10 13.82
N PHE A 43 0.56 7.17 13.67
CA PHE A 43 -0.15 8.42 13.38
C PHE A 43 -0.13 9.36 14.60
N SER A 44 -0.38 8.81 15.78
CA SER A 44 -0.39 9.53 17.04
C SER A 44 1.01 9.54 17.68
N TYR A 45 1.30 10.62 18.41
CA TYR A 45 2.51 10.76 19.24
C TYR A 45 2.22 10.50 20.72
N LEU A 46 0.95 10.25 21.07
CA LEU A 46 0.48 10.16 22.45
C LEU A 46 0.05 8.74 22.82
N ASP A 47 -0.28 7.92 21.82
CA ASP A 47 -0.73 6.54 21.95
C ASP A 47 -0.30 5.75 20.69
N ASP A 48 -0.68 4.47 20.64
CA ASP A 48 -0.25 3.56 19.58
C ASP A 48 -1.02 3.70 18.26
N GLU A 49 -1.96 4.65 18.11
CA GLU A 49 -2.80 4.74 16.92
C GLU A 49 -1.95 4.80 15.64
N GLY A 50 -2.16 3.82 14.75
CA GLY A 50 -1.45 3.68 13.47
C GLY A 50 -0.01 3.17 13.59
N SER A 51 0.41 2.65 14.75
CA SER A 51 1.76 2.11 14.98
C SER A 51 1.82 0.59 14.83
N ASN A 52 3.03 0.05 14.70
CA ASN A 52 3.25 -1.40 14.67
C ASN A 52 2.89 -2.07 16.01
N ALA A 53 3.05 -1.36 17.13
CA ALA A 53 2.66 -1.83 18.46
C ALA A 53 1.14 -2.06 18.56
N GLU A 54 0.33 -1.16 18.00
CA GLU A 54 -1.12 -1.36 17.90
C GLU A 54 -1.46 -2.62 17.10
N ILE A 55 -0.83 -2.81 15.93
CA ILE A 55 -1.05 -4.00 15.09
C ILE A 55 -0.67 -5.27 15.84
N ALA A 56 0.48 -5.31 16.50
CA ALA A 56 0.93 -6.45 17.28
C ALA A 56 -0.07 -6.81 18.39
N LYS A 57 -0.56 -5.81 19.14
CA LYS A 57 -1.55 -6.01 20.21
C LYS A 57 -2.91 -6.50 19.67
N ARG A 58 -3.40 -5.90 18.58
CA ARG A 58 -4.68 -6.28 17.96
C ARG A 58 -4.65 -7.65 17.32
N THR A 59 -3.54 -7.98 16.65
CA THR A 59 -3.34 -9.30 16.05
C THR A 59 -2.78 -10.33 17.04
N ARG A 60 -2.52 -9.93 18.29
CA ARG A 60 -1.88 -10.76 19.34
C ARG A 60 -0.61 -11.47 18.82
N THR A 61 0.10 -10.83 17.91
CA THR A 61 1.26 -11.40 17.23
C THR A 61 2.51 -11.15 18.08
N PRO A 62 3.28 -12.20 18.42
CA PRO A 62 4.56 -12.03 19.09
C PRO A 62 5.51 -11.15 18.28
N VAL A 63 6.16 -10.19 18.96
CA VAL A 63 7.07 -9.23 18.32
C VAL A 63 8.52 -9.68 18.48
N LEU A 64 9.26 -9.68 17.38
CA LEU A 64 10.71 -9.80 17.37
C LEU A 64 11.31 -8.45 16.97
N LEU A 65 12.03 -7.79 17.88
CA LEU A 65 12.62 -6.50 17.59
C LEU A 65 14.01 -6.65 16.96
N VAL A 66 14.18 -6.09 15.77
CA VAL A 66 15.46 -6.03 15.07
C VAL A 66 16.25 -4.80 15.53
N LEU A 67 17.39 -5.00 16.18
CA LEU A 67 18.24 -3.92 16.70
C LEU A 67 19.50 -3.74 15.84
N ASP A 68 19.71 -2.55 15.25
CA ASP A 68 21.00 -2.21 14.65
C ASP A 68 22.04 -1.98 15.75
N VAL A 69 22.98 -2.91 15.88
CA VAL A 69 24.03 -2.87 16.89
C VAL A 69 25.41 -2.58 16.30
N GLY A 70 25.48 -2.16 15.03
CA GLY A 70 26.75 -2.01 14.30
C GLY A 70 27.76 -1.05 14.95
N LYS A 71 27.29 -0.14 15.81
CA LYS A 71 28.12 0.77 16.62
C LYS A 71 27.76 0.74 18.11
N MET A 72 27.15 -0.34 18.59
CA MET A 72 26.70 -0.46 19.98
C MET A 72 27.37 -1.64 20.66
N ALA A 73 27.64 -1.50 21.97
CA ALA A 73 28.02 -2.61 22.83
C ALA A 73 27.00 -2.69 23.98
N ARG A 74 27.39 -2.34 25.21
CA ARG A 74 26.50 -2.34 26.39
C ARG A 74 25.23 -1.48 26.22
N SER A 75 25.30 -0.40 25.44
CA SER A 75 24.14 0.46 25.16
C SER A 75 22.99 -0.27 24.45
N ALA A 76 23.26 -1.35 23.72
CA ALA A 76 22.22 -2.16 23.10
C ALA A 76 21.29 -2.79 24.16
N GLY A 77 21.83 -3.20 25.31
CA GLY A 77 21.02 -3.71 26.43
C GLY A 77 20.14 -2.63 27.05
N ALA A 78 20.62 -1.40 27.17
CA ALA A 78 19.81 -0.28 27.66
C ALA A 78 18.66 0.07 26.70
N LEU A 79 18.93 0.07 25.39
CA LEU A 79 17.91 0.28 24.36
C LEU A 79 16.85 -0.84 24.37
N ALA A 80 17.31 -2.10 24.41
CA ALA A 80 16.44 -3.27 24.49
C ALA A 80 15.57 -3.25 25.75
N LEU A 81 16.13 -2.87 26.90
CA LEU A 81 15.39 -2.69 28.15
C LEU A 81 14.32 -1.59 28.03
N GLY A 82 14.63 -0.49 27.35
CA GLY A 82 13.66 0.55 27.02
C GLY A 82 12.46 -0.05 26.30
N TYR A 83 12.66 -0.71 25.16
CA TYR A 83 11.58 -1.34 24.40
C TYR A 83 10.81 -2.41 25.19
N ALA A 84 11.51 -3.22 25.99
CA ALA A 84 10.88 -4.29 26.77
C ALA A 84 10.04 -3.79 27.95
N ARG A 85 10.24 -2.55 28.41
CA ARG A 85 9.53 -1.96 29.56
C ARG A 85 8.62 -0.80 29.20
N PHE A 86 8.73 -0.26 27.99
CA PHE A 86 8.01 0.94 27.57
C PHE A 86 6.50 0.71 27.54
N ASP A 87 6.06 -0.41 26.92
CA ASP A 87 4.67 -0.84 26.88
C ASP A 87 4.55 -2.27 27.43
N PRO A 88 4.07 -2.46 28.67
CA PRO A 88 3.92 -3.77 29.29
C PRO A 88 2.91 -4.69 28.58
N ASP A 89 1.98 -4.14 27.79
CA ASP A 89 0.96 -4.91 27.08
C ASP A 89 1.44 -5.43 25.72
N LEU A 90 2.61 -4.97 25.26
CA LEU A 90 3.19 -5.41 24.00
C LEU A 90 3.73 -6.85 24.13
N PRO A 91 3.36 -7.77 23.22
CA PRO A 91 3.85 -9.15 23.24
C PRO A 91 5.29 -9.26 22.68
N LEU A 92 6.24 -8.51 23.25
CA LEU A 92 7.66 -8.58 22.85
C LEU A 92 8.25 -9.94 23.27
N ALA A 93 8.62 -10.75 22.28
CA ALA A 93 9.05 -12.14 22.49
C ALA A 93 10.56 -12.35 22.34
N GLY A 94 11.29 -11.38 21.81
CA GLY A 94 12.74 -11.46 21.69
C GLY A 94 13.35 -10.45 20.74
N PHE A 95 14.64 -10.63 20.48
CA PHE A 95 15.44 -9.71 19.67
C PHE A 95 16.24 -10.42 18.58
N ILE A 96 16.48 -9.70 17.49
CA ILE A 96 17.44 -10.06 16.44
C ILE A 96 18.47 -8.93 16.35
N LEU A 97 19.76 -9.27 16.40
CA LEU A 97 20.82 -8.28 16.31
C LEU A 97 21.22 -8.07 14.85
N ASN A 98 21.17 -6.85 14.34
CA ASN A 98 21.55 -6.53 12.98
C ASN A 98 22.91 -5.83 12.91
N ARG A 99 23.62 -6.02 11.80
CA ARG A 99 24.89 -5.37 11.46
C ARG A 99 26.01 -5.62 12.48
N CYS A 100 26.04 -6.82 13.09
CA CYS A 100 27.13 -7.19 13.99
C CYS A 100 28.47 -7.25 13.24
N GLY A 101 29.51 -6.70 13.85
CA GLY A 101 30.86 -6.64 13.27
C GLY A 101 31.65 -7.95 13.32
N SER A 102 31.32 -8.85 14.25
CA SER A 102 31.96 -10.18 14.39
C SER A 102 31.08 -11.11 15.24
N SER A 103 31.39 -12.41 15.26
CA SER A 103 30.72 -13.38 16.14
C SER A 103 30.92 -13.05 17.62
N ARG A 104 32.11 -12.60 18.01
CA ARG A 104 32.40 -12.14 19.37
C ARG A 104 31.54 -10.93 19.75
N HIS A 105 31.48 -9.93 18.86
CA HIS A 105 30.64 -8.75 19.08
C HIS A 105 29.16 -9.14 19.25
N ALA A 106 28.64 -10.04 18.39
CA ALA A 106 27.27 -10.55 18.52
C ALA A 106 27.03 -11.24 19.87
N GLN A 107 27.96 -12.06 20.35
CA GLN A 107 27.84 -12.77 21.64
C GLN A 107 27.87 -11.83 22.85
N ASP A 108 28.73 -10.81 22.83
CA ASP A 108 28.84 -9.82 23.90
C ASP A 108 27.57 -8.96 23.99
N VAL A 109 27.03 -8.54 22.84
CA VAL A 109 25.76 -7.79 22.76
C VAL A 109 24.59 -8.67 23.17
N LYS A 110 24.54 -9.92 22.69
CA LYS A 110 23.53 -10.90 23.10
C LYS A 110 23.45 -11.01 24.62
N THR A 111 24.59 -11.25 25.26
CA THR A 111 24.70 -11.37 26.73
C THR A 111 24.16 -10.12 27.43
N THR A 112 24.45 -8.93 26.88
CA THR A 112 23.99 -7.67 27.45
C THR A 112 22.47 -7.51 27.33
N VAL A 113 21.89 -7.83 26.17
CA VAL A 113 20.44 -7.74 25.92
C VAL A 113 19.66 -8.73 26.77
N GLU A 114 20.08 -10.00 26.79
CA GLU A 114 19.40 -11.06 27.55
C GLU A 114 19.43 -10.77 29.05
N ARG A 115 20.57 -10.32 29.61
CA ARG A 115 20.68 -9.95 31.03
C ARG A 115 19.85 -8.72 31.42
N ALA A 116 19.63 -7.80 30.48
CA ALA A 116 18.89 -6.58 30.76
C ALA A 116 17.37 -6.81 30.68
N THR A 117 16.91 -7.71 29.81
CA THR A 117 15.50 -7.85 29.45
C THR A 117 14.85 -9.15 29.90
N ASP A 118 15.66 -10.17 30.23
CA ASP A 118 15.24 -11.57 30.42
C ASP A 118 14.59 -12.21 29.17
N LEU A 119 14.66 -11.55 28.01
CA LEU A 119 14.14 -12.03 26.73
C LEU A 119 15.26 -12.58 25.84
N PRO A 120 14.97 -13.59 25.00
CA PRO A 120 15.98 -14.24 24.20
C PRO A 120 16.46 -13.38 23.02
N VAL A 121 17.74 -13.53 22.67
CA VAL A 121 18.27 -13.10 21.38
C VAL A 121 18.33 -14.31 20.44
N LEU A 122 17.49 -14.27 19.41
CA LEU A 122 17.24 -15.40 18.49
C LEU A 122 18.29 -15.52 17.38
N GLY A 123 19.27 -14.63 17.38
CA GLY A 123 20.42 -14.68 16.49
C GLY A 123 20.86 -13.30 16.05
N TRP A 124 21.67 -13.25 15.00
CA TRP A 124 22.27 -12.00 14.54
C TRP A 124 22.48 -11.99 13.03
N LEU A 125 22.71 -10.82 12.44
CA LEU A 125 23.08 -10.66 11.04
C LEU A 125 24.41 -9.90 10.95
N PRO A 126 25.39 -10.39 10.17
CA PRO A 126 26.62 -9.65 9.96
C PRO A 126 26.36 -8.36 9.21
N LYS A 127 27.30 -7.42 9.31
CA LYS A 127 27.34 -6.31 8.36
C LYS A 127 27.75 -6.85 6.99
N ASP A 128 26.79 -6.95 6.06
CA ASP A 128 27.00 -7.41 4.69
C ASP A 128 26.52 -6.35 3.69
N ALA A 129 27.42 -5.84 2.86
CA ALA A 129 27.10 -4.86 1.81
C ALA A 129 26.24 -5.46 0.68
N HIS A 130 26.29 -6.79 0.51
CA HIS A 130 25.48 -7.52 -0.47
C HIS A 130 24.03 -7.72 -0.04
N LEU A 131 23.68 -7.39 1.22
CA LEU A 131 22.30 -7.34 1.71
C LEU A 131 21.65 -5.95 1.53
N HIS A 132 22.21 -5.10 0.65
CA HIS A 132 21.65 -3.78 0.37
C HIS A 132 20.51 -3.86 -0.66
N ILE A 133 19.35 -3.34 -0.27
CA ILE A 133 18.19 -3.18 -1.15
C ILE A 133 18.18 -1.71 -1.60
N PRO A 134 18.42 -1.39 -2.89
CA PRO A 134 18.34 -0.01 -3.38
C PRO A 134 16.95 0.61 -3.18
N GLU A 135 16.96 1.90 -2.89
CA GLU A 135 15.79 2.76 -2.66
C GLU A 135 15.58 3.74 -3.83
N ARG A 136 14.37 4.28 -3.94
CA ARG A 136 13.90 5.31 -4.89
C ARG A 136 12.99 6.32 -4.18
N HIS A 137 12.58 7.37 -4.88
CA HIS A 137 11.78 8.49 -4.35
C HIS A 137 10.41 8.11 -3.77
N LEU A 138 9.84 6.95 -4.13
CA LEU A 138 8.58 6.41 -3.58
C LEU A 138 8.75 5.07 -2.86
N GLY A 139 9.96 4.72 -2.41
CA GLY A 139 10.23 3.47 -1.67
C GLY A 139 11.26 2.58 -2.35
N LEU A 140 11.22 1.28 -2.09
CA LEU A 140 12.19 0.33 -2.65
C LEU A 140 12.07 0.23 -4.17
N VAL A 141 13.17 -0.03 -4.88
CA VAL A 141 13.10 -0.40 -6.32
C VAL A 141 12.22 -1.67 -6.44
N PRO A 142 11.12 -1.64 -7.24
CA PRO A 142 10.21 -2.77 -7.39
C PRO A 142 10.92 -4.07 -7.77
N THR A 143 10.33 -5.20 -7.36
CA THR A 143 10.88 -6.54 -7.61
C THR A 143 11.05 -6.84 -9.09
N ASP A 144 10.11 -6.37 -9.91
CA ASP A 144 10.04 -6.65 -11.34
C ASP A 144 11.16 -5.94 -12.13
N GLU A 145 11.82 -4.94 -11.52
CA GLU A 145 12.96 -4.23 -12.09
C GLU A 145 14.32 -4.79 -11.59
N ARG A 146 14.32 -5.74 -10.66
CA ARG A 146 15.54 -6.34 -10.10
C ARG A 146 15.91 -7.63 -10.84
N GLY A 147 16.71 -7.52 -11.88
CA GLY A 147 17.25 -8.68 -12.62
C GLY A 147 17.96 -9.72 -11.73
N GLU A 148 18.53 -9.32 -10.59
CA GLU A 148 19.25 -10.20 -9.65
C GLU A 148 18.46 -10.59 -8.39
N LEU A 149 17.14 -10.36 -8.35
CA LEU A 149 16.33 -10.58 -7.13
C LEU A 149 16.47 -12.01 -6.58
N SER A 150 16.47 -13.02 -7.45
CA SER A 150 16.59 -14.42 -7.03
C SER A 150 17.93 -14.71 -6.34
N ALA A 151 19.03 -14.14 -6.86
CA ALA A 151 20.36 -14.31 -6.26
C ALA A 151 20.46 -13.58 -4.91
N PHE A 152 19.87 -12.39 -4.81
CA PHE A 152 19.74 -11.66 -3.56
C PHE A 152 18.97 -12.46 -2.51
N ILE A 153 17.79 -12.98 -2.86
CA ILE A 153 16.95 -13.78 -1.94
C ILE A 153 17.69 -15.03 -1.48
N ALA A 154 18.35 -15.76 -2.40
CA ALA A 154 19.11 -16.96 -2.05
C ALA A 154 20.24 -16.66 -1.06
N ARG A 155 20.95 -15.54 -1.26
CA ARG A 155 21.99 -15.06 -0.33
C ARG A 155 21.40 -14.69 1.02
N ALA A 156 20.33 -13.90 1.05
CA ALA A 156 19.66 -13.50 2.28
C ALA A 156 19.18 -14.72 3.08
N ALA A 157 18.57 -15.70 2.41
CA ALA A 157 18.13 -16.95 3.01
C ALA A 157 19.31 -17.74 3.61
N ALA A 158 20.44 -17.85 2.91
CA ALA A 158 21.63 -18.55 3.42
C ALA A 158 22.22 -17.87 4.67
N ILE A 159 22.21 -16.53 4.73
CA ILE A 159 22.68 -15.78 5.89
C ILE A 159 21.71 -15.96 7.06
N VAL A 160 20.40 -15.80 6.82
CA VAL A 160 19.35 -16.01 7.81
C VAL A 160 19.42 -17.42 8.40
N ALA A 161 19.48 -18.46 7.57
CA ALA A 161 19.54 -19.86 8.03
C ALA A 161 20.82 -20.18 8.83
N ARG A 162 21.93 -19.48 8.56
CA ARG A 162 23.18 -19.67 9.29
C ARG A 162 23.18 -19.00 10.66
N HIS A 163 22.55 -17.83 10.78
CA HIS A 163 22.75 -16.95 11.92
C HIS A 163 21.52 -16.74 12.81
N LEU A 164 20.33 -17.19 12.40
CA LEU A 164 19.10 -17.14 13.18
C LEU A 164 18.65 -18.54 13.60
N ASP A 165 18.15 -18.66 14.83
CA ASP A 165 17.47 -19.85 15.34
C ASP A 165 16.03 -19.87 14.79
N LEU A 166 15.90 -20.37 13.56
CA LEU A 166 14.62 -20.45 12.86
C LEU A 166 13.61 -21.33 13.61
N ASP A 167 14.06 -22.38 14.29
CA ASP A 167 13.18 -23.25 15.06
C ASP A 167 12.61 -22.51 16.28
N ALA A 168 13.40 -21.68 16.96
CA ALA A 168 12.91 -20.82 18.04
C ALA A 168 11.93 -19.75 17.52
N ILE A 169 12.23 -19.12 16.38
CA ILE A 169 11.32 -18.16 15.75
C ILE A 169 9.98 -18.82 15.41
N LEU A 170 10.00 -20.02 14.83
CA LEU A 170 8.78 -20.78 14.52
C LEU A 170 8.02 -21.21 15.78
N ARG A 171 8.72 -21.58 16.86
CA ARG A 171 8.08 -21.86 18.16
C ARG A 171 7.39 -20.63 18.74
N ILE A 172 8.02 -19.45 18.65
CA ILE A 172 7.42 -18.17 19.06
C ILE A 172 6.22 -17.84 18.18
N ALA A 173 6.33 -17.97 16.85
CA ALA A 173 5.20 -17.72 15.97
C ALA A 173 3.98 -18.62 16.31
N ARG A 174 4.22 -19.87 16.68
CA ARG A 174 3.17 -20.82 17.11
C ARG A 174 2.56 -20.52 18.47
N SER A 175 3.17 -19.66 19.30
CA SER A 175 2.58 -19.24 20.57
C SER A 175 1.52 -18.14 20.40
N ALA A 176 1.37 -17.58 19.19
CA ALA A 176 0.29 -16.64 18.88
C ALA A 176 -1.06 -17.34 19.09
N PRO A 177 -1.98 -16.76 19.89
CA PRO A 177 -3.29 -17.35 20.10
C PRO A 177 -4.13 -17.24 18.82
N SER A 178 -5.17 -18.08 18.72
CA SER A 178 -6.18 -17.89 17.68
C SER A 178 -6.80 -16.50 17.77
N LEU A 179 -6.96 -15.86 16.61
CA LEU A 179 -7.59 -14.56 16.53
C LEU A 179 -9.10 -14.67 16.71
N PRO A 180 -9.74 -13.71 17.42
CA PRO A 180 -11.18 -13.58 17.41
C PRO A 180 -11.57 -12.97 16.07
N VAL A 181 -11.71 -13.79 15.03
CA VAL A 181 -12.08 -13.31 13.70
C VAL A 181 -13.56 -12.97 13.73
N ALA A 182 -13.88 -11.69 13.53
CA ALA A 182 -15.24 -11.23 13.29
C ALA A 182 -15.76 -11.71 11.93
N ASP A 183 -16.96 -11.30 11.55
CA ASP A 183 -17.51 -11.57 10.22
C ASP A 183 -16.52 -11.16 9.12
N SER A 184 -16.26 -12.06 8.18
CA SER A 184 -15.39 -11.84 7.03
C SER A 184 -15.82 -10.58 6.27
N ILE A 185 -14.90 -9.62 6.12
CA ILE A 185 -15.19 -8.39 5.35
C ILE A 185 -15.57 -8.71 3.90
N PHE A 186 -15.06 -9.83 3.36
CA PHE A 186 -15.37 -10.29 2.02
C PHE A 186 -16.80 -10.83 1.93
N ASP A 187 -17.30 -11.48 2.98
CA ASP A 187 -18.69 -11.95 3.03
C ASP A 187 -19.66 -10.79 3.23
N GLN A 188 -19.29 -9.80 4.06
CA GLN A 188 -20.04 -8.55 4.18
C GLN A 188 -20.12 -7.81 2.84
N THR A 189 -18.99 -7.70 2.12
CA THR A 189 -18.96 -7.11 0.77
C THR A 189 -19.80 -7.92 -0.23
N ARG A 190 -19.75 -9.25 -0.16
CA ARG A 190 -20.59 -10.13 -1.02
C ARG A 190 -22.08 -9.95 -0.74
N ALA A 191 -22.47 -9.73 0.51
CA ALA A 191 -23.86 -9.43 0.89
C ALA A 191 -24.35 -8.07 0.34
N LEU A 192 -23.43 -7.13 0.11
CA LEU A 192 -23.70 -5.84 -0.52
C LEU A 192 -23.59 -5.87 -2.05
N ALA A 193 -23.14 -6.99 -2.64
CA ALA A 193 -22.83 -7.08 -4.06
C ALA A 193 -24.08 -6.83 -4.93
N PRO A 194 -24.00 -5.94 -5.92
CA PRO A 194 -25.13 -5.63 -6.80
C PRO A 194 -25.30 -6.63 -7.95
N ALA A 195 -24.33 -7.53 -8.15
CA ALA A 195 -24.25 -8.46 -9.25
C ALA A 195 -23.77 -9.84 -8.77
N PRO A 196 -24.08 -10.93 -9.51
CA PRO A 196 -23.55 -12.24 -9.19
C PRO A 196 -22.01 -12.26 -9.17
N PRO A 197 -21.39 -13.09 -8.32
CA PRO A 197 -19.96 -13.35 -8.37
C PRO A 197 -19.46 -13.67 -9.78
N GLY A 198 -18.41 -12.98 -10.23
CA GLY A 198 -17.73 -13.29 -11.49
C GLY A 198 -18.42 -12.78 -12.75
N SER A 199 -19.36 -11.83 -12.65
CA SER A 199 -20.12 -11.37 -13.82
C SER A 199 -19.61 -10.07 -14.44
N ILE A 200 -18.76 -9.29 -13.77
CA ILE A 200 -18.35 -7.95 -14.22
C ILE A 200 -16.83 -7.90 -14.48
N PRO A 201 -16.36 -8.00 -15.73
CA PRO A 201 -14.94 -7.89 -16.06
C PRO A 201 -14.39 -6.47 -15.86
N ILE A 202 -13.27 -6.35 -15.15
CA ILE A 202 -12.60 -5.07 -14.81
C ILE A 202 -11.19 -5.10 -15.36
N ALA A 203 -10.86 -4.17 -16.26
CA ALA A 203 -9.49 -3.98 -16.71
C ALA A 203 -8.67 -3.37 -15.57
N VAL A 204 -7.61 -4.05 -15.13
CA VAL A 204 -6.68 -3.52 -14.11
C VAL A 204 -5.31 -3.39 -14.71
N ALA A 205 -4.76 -2.17 -14.73
CA ALA A 205 -3.42 -1.94 -15.26
C ALA A 205 -2.37 -2.65 -14.39
N ARG A 206 -1.54 -3.53 -14.93
CA ARG A 206 -0.51 -4.23 -14.17
C ARG A 206 0.75 -4.38 -14.99
N ASP A 207 1.73 -3.56 -14.66
CA ASP A 207 3.08 -3.62 -15.20
C ASP A 207 4.03 -2.76 -14.34
N GLU A 208 5.25 -2.56 -14.83
CA GLU A 208 6.31 -1.81 -14.19
C GLU A 208 5.92 -0.33 -13.96
N ALA A 209 5.04 0.23 -14.80
CA ALA A 209 4.53 1.58 -14.64
C ALA A 209 3.34 1.63 -13.66
N PHE A 210 2.59 0.53 -13.50
CA PHE A 210 1.38 0.45 -12.67
C PHE A 210 1.40 -0.79 -11.77
N SER A 211 2.01 -0.64 -10.59
CA SER A 211 2.27 -1.73 -9.66
C SER A 211 1.77 -1.48 -8.23
N PHE A 212 1.23 -0.29 -7.93
CA PHE A 212 0.77 0.04 -6.59
C PHE A 212 -0.72 -0.26 -6.43
N TYR A 213 -1.01 -1.34 -5.72
CA TYR A 213 -2.36 -1.77 -5.38
C TYR A 213 -2.42 -2.29 -3.95
N TYR A 214 -3.53 -2.01 -3.27
CA TYR A 214 -3.93 -2.81 -2.13
C TYR A 214 -4.48 -4.14 -2.66
N GLN A 215 -3.86 -5.26 -2.30
CA GLN A 215 -4.39 -6.57 -2.68
C GLN A 215 -5.83 -6.74 -2.21
N ASP A 216 -6.15 -6.23 -1.02
CA ASP A 216 -7.51 -6.24 -0.47
C ASP A 216 -8.53 -5.49 -1.34
N ASN A 217 -8.16 -4.42 -2.05
CA ASN A 217 -9.10 -3.74 -2.96
C ASN A 217 -9.54 -4.67 -4.09
N LEU A 218 -8.60 -5.45 -4.62
CA LEU A 218 -8.84 -6.37 -5.73
C LEU A 218 -9.70 -7.55 -5.26
N ASP A 219 -9.36 -8.12 -4.11
CA ASP A 219 -10.14 -9.18 -3.49
C ASP A 219 -11.57 -8.70 -3.13
N LEU A 220 -11.73 -7.46 -2.67
CA LEU A 220 -13.04 -6.86 -2.39
C LEU A 220 -13.84 -6.61 -3.67
N LEU A 221 -13.20 -6.21 -4.77
CA LEU A 221 -13.84 -6.11 -6.08
C LEU A 221 -14.34 -7.48 -6.56
N GLU A 222 -13.54 -8.52 -6.41
CA GLU A 222 -13.94 -9.90 -6.73
C GLU A 222 -15.10 -10.39 -5.84
N ALA A 223 -15.03 -10.11 -4.54
CA ALA A 223 -16.11 -10.41 -3.60
C ALA A 223 -17.42 -9.69 -3.97
N ALA A 224 -17.33 -8.49 -4.53
CA ALA A 224 -18.46 -7.69 -5.01
C ALA A 224 -19.01 -8.10 -6.39
N GLY A 225 -18.43 -9.09 -7.07
CA GLY A 225 -18.89 -9.56 -8.38
C GLY A 225 -17.95 -9.28 -9.56
N GLY A 226 -16.82 -8.62 -9.30
CA GLY A 226 -15.80 -8.31 -10.29
C GLY A 226 -15.01 -9.54 -10.77
N VAL A 227 -14.50 -9.46 -11.99
CA VAL A 227 -13.47 -10.37 -12.54
C VAL A 227 -12.29 -9.53 -12.99
N ILE A 228 -11.15 -9.68 -12.32
CA ILE A 228 -9.95 -8.91 -12.65
C ILE A 228 -9.36 -9.41 -13.97
N ARG A 229 -9.27 -8.50 -14.95
CA ARG A 229 -8.60 -8.68 -16.24
C ARG A 229 -7.34 -7.81 -16.25
N PRO A 230 -6.18 -8.35 -15.88
CA PRO A 230 -4.95 -7.57 -15.92
C PRO A 230 -4.59 -7.22 -17.37
N PHE A 231 -4.05 -6.02 -17.58
CA PHE A 231 -3.47 -5.59 -18.86
C PHE A 231 -2.27 -4.67 -18.59
N SER A 232 -1.33 -4.57 -19.52
CA SER A 232 -0.14 -3.75 -19.40
C SER A 232 -0.24 -2.51 -20.27
N PRO A 233 -0.37 -1.30 -19.69
CA PRO A 233 -0.24 -0.05 -20.44
C PRO A 233 1.04 0.11 -21.26
N LEU A 234 2.14 -0.54 -20.85
CA LEU A 234 3.40 -0.52 -21.57
C LEU A 234 3.43 -1.43 -22.81
N ARG A 235 2.61 -2.50 -22.84
CA ARG A 235 2.74 -3.57 -23.84
C ARG A 235 1.47 -3.81 -24.66
N ASP A 236 0.30 -3.70 -24.06
CA ASP A 236 -0.97 -4.02 -24.70
C ASP A 236 -1.50 -2.81 -25.49
N ALA A 237 -1.87 -3.03 -26.75
CA ALA A 237 -2.39 -1.97 -27.63
C ALA A 237 -3.89 -1.66 -27.44
N ARG A 238 -4.58 -2.43 -26.60
CA ARG A 238 -6.02 -2.38 -26.35
C ARG A 238 -6.32 -2.80 -24.91
N LEU A 239 -7.46 -2.37 -24.40
CA LEU A 239 -8.04 -2.96 -23.20
C LEU A 239 -8.43 -4.42 -23.51
N PRO A 240 -8.49 -5.30 -22.50
CA PRO A 240 -9.09 -6.61 -22.68
C PRO A 240 -10.51 -6.48 -23.23
N ASP A 241 -10.93 -7.43 -24.06
CA ASP A 241 -12.30 -7.49 -24.56
C ASP A 241 -13.29 -7.59 -23.38
N ASP A 242 -14.56 -7.26 -23.62
CA ASP A 242 -15.68 -7.39 -22.66
C ASP A 242 -15.62 -6.57 -21.35
N VAL A 243 -14.55 -5.80 -21.13
CA VAL A 243 -14.40 -5.04 -19.89
C VAL A 243 -15.48 -4.00 -19.69
N ARG A 244 -15.91 -3.88 -18.44
CA ARG A 244 -17.04 -3.07 -17.98
C ARG A 244 -16.61 -1.92 -17.09
N ALA A 245 -15.36 -1.92 -16.66
CA ALA A 245 -14.72 -0.89 -15.86
C ALA A 245 -13.20 -0.91 -16.07
N VAL A 246 -12.53 0.18 -15.72
CA VAL A 246 -11.07 0.28 -15.73
C VAL A 246 -10.58 0.79 -14.37
N TYR A 247 -9.58 0.13 -13.81
CA TYR A 247 -8.85 0.58 -12.62
C TYR A 247 -7.36 0.74 -12.96
N LEU A 248 -6.88 1.98 -12.87
CA LEU A 248 -5.48 2.38 -13.04
C LEU A 248 -4.91 2.76 -11.67
N GLY A 249 -4.20 1.86 -11.01
CA GLY A 249 -3.58 2.12 -9.72
C GLY A 249 -2.38 3.08 -9.82
N GLY A 250 -1.65 3.18 -8.71
CA GLY A 250 -0.41 3.95 -8.68
C GLY A 250 0.76 3.22 -9.33
N GLY A 251 1.90 3.89 -9.36
CA GLY A 251 3.15 3.36 -9.86
C GLY A 251 4.05 4.49 -10.34
N PHE A 252 4.91 4.19 -11.31
CA PHE A 252 5.96 5.08 -11.80
C PHE A 252 5.80 5.44 -13.29
N PRO A 253 4.65 5.96 -13.74
CA PRO A 253 4.44 6.25 -15.16
C PRO A 253 5.46 7.25 -15.73
N GLU A 254 6.07 8.10 -14.89
CA GLU A 254 7.10 9.05 -15.30
C GLU A 254 8.40 8.39 -15.79
N LEU A 255 8.71 7.19 -15.29
CA LEU A 255 9.91 6.46 -15.72
C LEU A 255 9.72 5.81 -17.09
N TYR A 256 8.45 5.58 -17.46
CA TYR A 256 8.06 4.94 -18.71
C TYR A 256 7.24 5.88 -19.61
N ALA A 257 7.32 7.19 -19.38
CA ALA A 257 6.46 8.18 -20.02
C ALA A 257 6.57 8.15 -21.55
N GLU A 258 7.76 7.91 -22.09
CA GLU A 258 7.99 7.78 -23.54
C GLU A 258 7.27 6.57 -24.13
N ALA A 259 7.39 5.40 -23.49
CA ALA A 259 6.72 4.17 -23.92
C ALA A 259 5.19 4.29 -23.81
N LEU A 260 4.69 4.88 -22.71
CA LEU A 260 3.28 5.14 -22.49
C LEU A 260 2.71 6.11 -23.54
N ALA A 261 3.45 7.18 -23.86
CA ALA A 261 3.07 8.14 -24.89
C ALA A 261 3.07 7.54 -26.31
N ALA A 262 3.98 6.58 -26.57
CA ALA A 262 4.02 5.86 -27.84
C ALA A 262 2.81 4.92 -28.03
N ASN A 263 2.19 4.44 -26.94
CA ASN A 263 1.01 3.57 -26.98
C ASN A 263 -0.30 4.33 -27.25
N GLN A 264 -0.33 5.12 -28.32
CA GLN A 264 -1.52 5.79 -28.83
C GLN A 264 -2.72 4.84 -29.05
N PRO A 265 -2.53 3.59 -29.54
CA PRO A 265 -3.61 2.61 -29.66
C PRO A 265 -4.41 2.43 -28.37
N LEU A 266 -3.74 2.20 -27.24
CA LEU A 266 -4.39 2.02 -25.93
C LEU A 266 -4.97 3.32 -25.39
N MET A 267 -4.25 4.45 -25.50
CA MET A 267 -4.76 5.75 -25.06
C MET A 267 -6.08 6.10 -25.74
N ASN A 268 -6.20 5.83 -27.05
CA ASN A 268 -7.45 5.99 -27.78
C ASN A 268 -8.56 5.04 -27.30
N ASP A 269 -8.21 3.85 -26.88
CA ASP A 269 -9.16 2.86 -26.38
C ASP A 269 -9.75 3.26 -25.01
N LEU A 270 -8.91 3.78 -24.11
CA LEU A 270 -9.35 4.37 -22.85
C LEU A 270 -10.31 5.55 -23.07
N ARG A 271 -10.01 6.43 -24.04
CA ARG A 271 -10.92 7.53 -24.41
C ARG A 271 -12.27 7.00 -24.91
N ARG A 272 -12.28 5.98 -25.78
CA ARG A 272 -13.51 5.35 -26.26
C ARG A 272 -14.29 4.67 -25.15
N ALA A 273 -13.60 3.95 -24.24
CA ALA A 273 -14.21 3.34 -23.06
C ALA A 273 -14.94 4.39 -22.21
N HIS A 274 -14.28 5.50 -21.88
CA HIS A 274 -14.91 6.59 -21.13
C HIS A 274 -16.11 7.20 -21.88
N ALA A 275 -16.00 7.40 -23.21
CA ALA A 275 -17.07 7.96 -24.02
C ALA A 275 -18.30 7.04 -24.10
N ARG A 276 -18.13 5.72 -24.01
CA ARG A 276 -19.24 4.74 -23.84
C ARG A 276 -19.80 4.68 -22.42
N GLY A 277 -19.25 5.46 -21.50
CA GLY A 277 -19.72 5.53 -20.12
C GLY A 277 -19.11 4.47 -19.20
N LEU A 278 -18.03 3.78 -19.58
CA LEU A 278 -17.36 2.85 -18.66
C LEU A 278 -16.80 3.63 -17.45
N PRO A 279 -17.03 3.16 -16.22
CA PRO A 279 -16.37 3.71 -15.05
C PRO A 279 -14.86 3.49 -15.11
N ILE A 280 -14.12 4.57 -14.89
CA ILE A 280 -12.66 4.58 -14.83
C ILE A 280 -12.25 5.16 -13.49
N TYR A 281 -11.56 4.36 -12.68
CA TYR A 281 -10.96 4.78 -11.42
C TYR A 281 -9.44 4.82 -11.55
N ALA A 282 -8.81 5.94 -11.18
CA ALA A 282 -7.38 6.13 -11.28
C ALA A 282 -6.76 6.77 -10.03
N GLU A 283 -5.65 6.20 -9.56
CA GLU A 283 -4.94 6.65 -8.36
C GLU A 283 -3.50 7.05 -8.70
N CYS A 284 -3.03 8.19 -8.19
CA CYS A 284 -1.66 8.70 -8.31
C CYS A 284 -1.07 8.57 -9.72
N GLY A 285 -0.26 7.53 -9.99
CA GLY A 285 0.31 7.26 -11.32
C GLY A 285 -0.77 7.08 -12.40
N GLY A 286 -1.88 6.40 -12.09
CA GLY A 286 -3.05 6.32 -12.96
C GLY A 286 -3.61 7.70 -13.29
N PHE A 287 -3.72 8.59 -12.29
CA PHE A 287 -4.17 9.96 -12.52
C PHE A 287 -3.20 10.73 -13.41
N MET A 288 -1.89 10.52 -13.23
CA MET A 288 -0.88 11.13 -14.09
C MET A 288 -1.01 10.68 -15.54
N TYR A 289 -1.21 9.39 -15.77
CA TYR A 289 -1.43 8.82 -17.11
C TYR A 289 -2.74 9.28 -17.75
N LEU A 290 -3.78 9.57 -16.95
CA LEU A 290 -5.05 10.08 -17.46
C LEU A 290 -5.06 11.58 -17.79
N SER A 291 -4.05 12.34 -17.34
CA SER A 291 -3.90 13.77 -17.66
C SER A 291 -3.57 14.03 -19.14
N GLN A 292 -3.54 15.29 -19.60
CA GLN A 292 -3.22 15.64 -20.99
C GLN A 292 -1.74 15.45 -21.35
N GLY A 293 -0.86 15.49 -20.34
CA GLY A 293 0.56 15.33 -20.55
C GLY A 293 1.31 15.21 -19.23
N LEU A 294 2.47 14.56 -19.28
CA LEU A 294 3.37 14.37 -18.15
C LEU A 294 4.75 14.90 -18.52
N THR A 295 5.25 15.87 -17.75
CA THR A 295 6.62 16.37 -17.85
C THR A 295 7.51 15.63 -16.87
N ASP A 296 8.50 14.90 -17.37
CA ASP A 296 9.44 14.11 -16.58
C ASP A 296 10.47 14.99 -15.84
N LEU A 297 11.31 14.38 -14.99
CA LEU A 297 12.35 15.08 -14.23
C LEU A 297 13.46 15.67 -15.13
N ALA A 298 13.57 15.24 -16.40
CA ALA A 298 14.46 15.82 -17.38
C ALA A 298 13.83 17.02 -18.13
N GLY A 299 12.59 17.40 -17.78
CA GLY A 299 11.86 18.50 -18.40
C GLY A 299 11.25 18.15 -19.76
N ARG A 300 11.23 16.86 -20.14
CA ARG A 300 10.61 16.41 -21.40
C ARG A 300 9.12 16.18 -21.17
N ARG A 301 8.30 16.80 -22.02
CA ARG A 301 6.85 16.64 -22.02
C ARG A 301 6.44 15.45 -22.88
N HIS A 302 5.64 14.57 -22.31
CA HIS A 302 5.08 13.38 -22.97
C HIS A 302 3.55 13.51 -23.05
N PRO A 303 2.91 13.37 -24.22
CA PRO A 303 1.45 13.36 -24.31
C PRO A 303 0.86 12.12 -23.63
N MET A 304 -0.25 12.30 -22.91
CA MET A 304 -0.91 11.26 -22.13
C MET A 304 -2.36 11.07 -22.58
N VAL A 305 -3.18 10.30 -21.85
CA VAL A 305 -4.53 9.92 -22.31
C VAL A 305 -5.46 11.14 -22.42
N GLY A 306 -5.30 12.18 -21.62
CA GLY A 306 -6.06 13.42 -21.76
C GLY A 306 -7.55 13.30 -21.46
N LEU A 307 -7.92 12.39 -20.56
CA LEU A 307 -9.27 12.29 -20.00
C LEU A 307 -9.49 13.27 -18.84
N ALA A 308 -8.46 13.52 -18.03
CA ALA A 308 -8.44 14.60 -17.05
C ALA A 308 -7.78 15.85 -17.67
N PRO A 309 -8.34 17.06 -17.48
CA PRO A 309 -7.79 18.28 -18.04
C PRO A 309 -6.44 18.64 -17.40
N GLY A 310 -5.60 19.40 -18.11
CA GLY A 310 -4.32 19.87 -17.62
C GLY A 310 -3.21 18.83 -17.63
N GLU A 311 -2.05 19.26 -17.14
CA GLU A 311 -0.78 18.56 -17.25
C GLU A 311 -0.20 18.25 -15.88
N MET A 312 0.59 17.18 -15.82
CA MET A 312 1.37 16.78 -14.68
C MET A 312 2.83 17.16 -14.89
N THR A 313 3.44 17.71 -13.85
CA THR A 313 4.88 18.03 -13.86
C THR A 313 5.55 17.40 -12.67
N MET A 314 6.55 16.56 -12.91
CA MET A 314 7.41 16.02 -11.86
C MET A 314 8.22 17.15 -11.21
N THR A 315 8.39 17.06 -9.89
CA THR A 315 9.10 18.02 -9.07
C THR A 315 10.26 17.34 -8.35
N PRO A 316 11.42 18.01 -8.20
CA PRO A 316 12.57 17.47 -7.47
C PRO A 316 12.38 17.47 -5.95
N LYS A 317 11.21 17.92 -5.47
CA LYS A 317 10.81 17.91 -4.06
C LYS A 317 9.47 17.23 -3.94
N LEU A 318 9.25 16.60 -2.81
CA LEU A 318 7.99 16.00 -2.41
C LEU A 318 6.86 17.03 -2.51
N ALA A 319 5.79 16.70 -3.24
CA ALA A 319 4.66 17.60 -3.47
C ALA A 319 3.51 17.34 -2.49
N GLY A 320 3.25 16.07 -2.17
CA GLY A 320 2.27 15.67 -1.16
C GLY A 320 2.67 14.37 -0.48
N LEU A 321 2.46 14.30 0.84
CA LEU A 321 2.70 13.11 1.64
C LEU A 321 1.74 13.03 2.84
N GLY A 322 1.21 11.83 3.05
CA GLY A 322 0.66 11.35 4.31
C GLY A 322 -0.85 11.08 4.25
N TYR A 323 -1.37 10.57 5.37
CA TYR A 323 -2.78 10.35 5.66
C TYR A 323 -3.69 11.55 5.41
N ARG A 324 -4.84 11.27 4.79
CA ARG A 324 -5.88 12.21 4.36
C ARG A 324 -7.27 11.66 4.70
N THR A 325 -8.08 12.50 5.32
CA THR A 325 -9.53 12.29 5.40
C THR A 325 -10.15 13.05 4.25
N VAL A 326 -10.96 12.37 3.44
CA VAL A 326 -11.55 12.93 2.22
C VAL A 326 -13.06 12.73 2.21
N THR A 327 -13.77 13.62 1.54
CA THR A 327 -15.21 13.50 1.23
C THR A 327 -15.40 13.81 -0.25
N SER A 328 -16.33 13.15 -0.94
CA SER A 328 -16.65 13.54 -2.32
C SER A 328 -17.68 14.67 -2.32
N PRO A 329 -17.44 15.83 -2.94
CA PRO A 329 -18.41 16.95 -2.92
C PRO A 329 -19.75 16.63 -3.57
N ARG A 330 -19.75 15.79 -4.61
CA ARG A 330 -20.95 15.44 -5.39
C ARG A 330 -21.24 13.94 -5.46
N GLY A 331 -20.42 13.14 -4.79
CA GLY A 331 -20.35 11.70 -5.03
C GLY A 331 -19.62 11.37 -6.33
N ASN A 332 -19.22 10.12 -6.46
CA ASN A 332 -18.52 9.59 -7.63
C ASN A 332 -18.82 8.08 -7.78
N VAL A 333 -18.10 7.39 -8.67
CA VAL A 333 -18.30 5.96 -8.95
C VAL A 333 -18.01 5.03 -7.75
N LEU A 334 -17.35 5.52 -6.70
CA LEU A 334 -17.02 4.75 -5.50
C LEU A 334 -17.93 5.04 -4.32
N ILE A 335 -18.38 6.29 -4.16
CA ILE A 335 -19.07 6.71 -2.93
C ILE A 335 -20.06 7.86 -3.18
N PRO A 336 -21.19 7.91 -2.43
CA PRO A 336 -22.05 9.09 -2.38
C PRO A 336 -21.35 10.35 -1.84
N ALA A 337 -22.02 11.50 -2.02
CA ALA A 337 -21.51 12.78 -1.54
C ALA A 337 -21.33 12.80 -0.02
N ASP A 338 -20.31 13.54 0.43
CA ASP A 338 -20.04 13.90 1.82
C ASP A 338 -19.86 12.72 2.82
N ILE A 339 -19.66 11.50 2.32
CA ILE A 339 -19.22 10.37 3.16
C ILE A 339 -17.71 10.47 3.42
N PRO A 340 -17.26 10.53 4.69
CA PRO A 340 -15.84 10.59 5.01
C PRO A 340 -15.15 9.25 4.76
N LEU A 341 -14.03 9.29 4.05
CA LEU A 341 -13.14 8.17 3.80
C LEU A 341 -11.73 8.51 4.27
N ARG A 342 -10.94 7.49 4.61
CA ARG A 342 -9.53 7.66 4.96
C ARG A 342 -8.64 6.98 3.93
N GLY A 343 -7.58 7.67 3.55
CA GLY A 343 -6.57 7.19 2.61
C GLY A 343 -5.27 7.97 2.78
N HIS A 344 -4.40 7.90 1.79
CA HIS A 344 -3.13 8.64 1.83
C HIS A 344 -2.76 9.20 0.47
N GLU A 345 -1.85 10.16 0.44
CA GLU A 345 -1.19 10.62 -0.77
C GLU A 345 0.33 10.50 -0.59
N PHE A 346 1.04 10.20 -1.67
CA PHE A 346 2.50 10.27 -1.73
C PHE A 346 2.93 10.52 -3.18
N HIS A 347 3.26 11.78 -3.51
CA HIS A 347 3.58 12.13 -4.89
C HIS A 347 4.64 13.24 -4.99
N TRP A 348 5.40 13.17 -6.08
CA TRP A 348 6.44 14.13 -6.46
C TRP A 348 6.04 14.88 -7.73
N SER A 349 4.74 15.05 -7.98
CA SER A 349 4.22 15.75 -9.16
C SER A 349 3.18 16.78 -8.75
N ARG A 350 3.00 17.80 -9.60
CA ARG A 350 1.95 18.81 -9.48
C ARG A 350 1.04 18.75 -10.69
N TRP A 351 -0.26 18.96 -10.45
CA TRP A 351 -1.26 19.06 -11.50
C TRP A 351 -1.57 20.53 -11.81
N SER A 352 -1.55 20.91 -13.08
CA SER A 352 -1.70 22.32 -13.48
C SER A 352 -3.09 22.91 -13.22
N GLN A 353 -4.12 22.09 -12.96
CA GLN A 353 -5.48 22.56 -12.66
C GLN A 353 -5.77 22.66 -11.16
N GLN A 354 -4.80 22.32 -10.30
CA GLN A 354 -5.01 22.22 -8.86
C GLN A 354 -5.65 23.49 -8.24
N ASP A 355 -5.21 24.67 -8.67
CA ASP A 355 -5.69 25.95 -8.14
C ASP A 355 -6.99 26.44 -8.81
N ALA A 356 -7.38 25.82 -9.93
CA ALA A 356 -8.59 26.14 -10.69
C ALA A 356 -9.74 25.16 -10.41
N LEU A 357 -9.53 24.18 -9.53
CA LEU A 357 -10.56 23.23 -9.14
C LEU A 357 -11.71 23.91 -8.41
N ASP A 358 -12.93 23.44 -8.72
CA ASP A 358 -14.13 23.74 -7.96
C ASP A 358 -14.86 22.43 -7.59
N GLU A 359 -15.87 22.53 -6.72
CA GLU A 359 -16.60 21.37 -6.22
C GLU A 359 -17.46 20.65 -7.28
N THR A 360 -17.63 21.24 -8.48
CA THR A 360 -18.40 20.62 -9.56
C THR A 360 -17.61 19.52 -10.28
N ILE A 361 -16.28 19.61 -10.26
CA ILE A 361 -15.36 18.66 -10.93
C ILE A 361 -14.30 18.05 -10.01
N ALA A 362 -14.18 18.51 -8.76
CA ALA A 362 -13.23 17.93 -7.80
C ALA A 362 -13.65 16.51 -7.40
N ALA A 363 -12.69 15.59 -7.40
CA ALA A 363 -12.92 14.24 -6.90
C ALA A 363 -13.17 14.23 -5.39
N TRP A 364 -12.38 15.02 -4.66
CA TRP A 364 -12.31 15.01 -3.21
C TRP A 364 -12.22 16.42 -2.63
N ARG A 365 -12.86 16.61 -1.48
CA ARG A 365 -12.55 17.63 -0.49
C ARG A 365 -11.70 16.99 0.58
N VAL A 366 -10.44 17.41 0.65
CA VAL A 366 -9.42 16.90 1.56
C VAL A 366 -9.43 17.74 2.83
N GLN A 367 -9.69 17.08 3.95
CA GLN A 367 -9.75 17.73 5.25
C GLN A 367 -8.35 18.14 5.72
N PRO A 368 -8.20 19.35 6.28
CA PRO A 368 -6.92 19.81 6.80
C PRO A 368 -6.59 19.08 8.10
N ARG A 369 -5.30 18.83 8.33
CA ARG A 369 -4.81 18.26 9.60
C ARG A 369 -4.84 19.26 10.75
N ARG A 370 -4.65 20.55 10.44
CA ARG A 370 -4.62 21.62 11.43
C ARG A 370 -6.03 22.18 11.60
N ALA A 371 -6.50 22.20 12.84
CA ALA A 371 -7.76 22.84 13.19
C ALA A 371 -7.78 24.31 12.71
N GLY A 372 -8.86 24.71 12.03
CA GLY A 372 -9.07 26.07 11.51
C GLY A 372 -8.45 26.35 10.14
N ALA A 373 -7.71 25.43 9.53
CA ALA A 373 -7.36 25.55 8.12
C ALA A 373 -8.57 25.21 7.23
N GLN A 374 -8.56 25.71 5.98
CA GLN A 374 -9.60 25.41 5.01
C GLN A 374 -9.33 24.06 4.32
N PRO A 375 -10.38 23.29 3.96
CA PRO A 375 -10.23 22.11 3.12
C PRO A 375 -9.65 22.48 1.75
N ARG A 376 -8.82 21.59 1.18
CA ARG A 376 -8.39 21.71 -0.22
C ARG A 376 -9.21 20.78 -1.11
N LEU A 377 -9.41 21.16 -2.36
CA LEU A 377 -9.94 20.25 -3.37
C LEU A 377 -8.80 19.41 -3.96
N ASP A 378 -9.08 18.18 -4.39
CA ASP A 378 -8.13 17.29 -5.03
C ASP A 378 -8.79 16.43 -6.11
N GLY A 379 -8.02 16.11 -7.14
CA GLY A 379 -8.41 15.18 -8.19
C GLY A 379 -9.53 15.69 -9.09
N TYR A 380 -9.88 14.85 -10.07
CA TYR A 380 -10.86 15.11 -11.10
C TYR A 380 -11.93 14.03 -11.08
N ALA A 381 -13.20 14.44 -10.98
CA ALA A 381 -14.34 13.57 -11.14
C ALA A 381 -15.36 14.19 -12.10
N ARG A 382 -15.66 13.47 -13.19
CA ARG A 382 -16.67 13.89 -14.18
C ARG A 382 -17.28 12.67 -14.87
N GLY A 383 -18.60 12.62 -14.92
CA GLY A 383 -19.30 11.44 -15.45
C GLY A 383 -18.91 10.20 -14.63
N HIS A 384 -18.41 9.16 -15.30
CA HIS A 384 -17.92 7.93 -14.65
C HIS A 384 -16.39 7.88 -14.49
N LEU A 385 -15.69 9.00 -14.66
CA LEU A 385 -14.26 9.10 -14.39
C LEU A 385 -14.02 9.64 -12.98
N LEU A 386 -13.15 8.97 -12.24
CA LEU A 386 -12.60 9.40 -10.96
C LEU A 386 -11.08 9.24 -10.99
N ALA A 387 -10.34 10.33 -10.84
CA ALA A 387 -8.88 10.29 -10.83
C ALA A 387 -8.31 11.24 -9.76
N SER A 388 -7.42 10.76 -8.89
CA SER A 388 -6.85 11.58 -7.81
C SER A 388 -5.48 11.09 -7.34
N TYR A 389 -4.75 11.92 -6.60
CA TYR A 389 -3.53 11.48 -5.90
C TYR A 389 -3.82 10.62 -4.66
N ILE A 390 -5.07 10.62 -4.18
CA ILE A 390 -5.49 9.85 -3.02
C ILE A 390 -5.54 8.36 -3.36
N HIS A 391 -4.78 7.58 -2.60
CA HIS A 391 -4.88 6.13 -2.52
C HIS A 391 -5.90 5.73 -1.46
N LEU A 392 -6.90 4.93 -1.85
CA LEU A 392 -7.98 4.50 -0.96
C LEU A 392 -7.96 2.99 -0.75
N PRO A 393 -7.71 2.51 0.49
CA PRO A 393 -8.05 1.14 0.82
C PRO A 393 -9.57 1.00 0.90
N PHE A 394 -10.15 0.11 0.10
CA PHE A 394 -11.60 -0.12 0.04
C PHE A 394 -12.15 -0.68 1.36
N ALA A 395 -11.30 -1.27 2.19
CA ALA A 395 -11.67 -1.65 3.55
C ALA A 395 -11.96 -0.44 4.48
N THR A 396 -11.68 0.80 4.07
CA THR A 396 -12.11 2.02 4.80
C THR A 396 -13.64 2.10 4.86
N ASP A 397 -14.33 1.67 3.79
CA ASP A 397 -15.79 1.53 3.72
C ASP A 397 -16.17 0.44 2.71
N LEU A 398 -16.79 -0.64 3.19
CA LEU A 398 -17.06 -1.84 2.40
C LEU A 398 -18.05 -1.64 1.24
N ARG A 399 -18.65 -0.45 1.10
CA ARG A 399 -19.50 -0.09 -0.03
C ARG A 399 -18.71 0.34 -1.28
N LEU A 400 -17.42 0.67 -1.16
CA LEU A 400 -16.61 1.17 -2.29
C LEU A 400 -16.57 0.18 -3.47
N ALA A 401 -16.20 -1.07 -3.21
CA ALA A 401 -16.19 -2.12 -4.24
C ALA A 401 -17.60 -2.36 -4.84
N PRO A 402 -18.65 -2.64 -4.03
CA PRO A 402 -20.01 -2.80 -4.54
C PRO A 402 -20.51 -1.63 -5.39
N ASN A 403 -20.24 -0.38 -4.99
CA ASN A 403 -20.64 0.80 -5.77
C ASN A 403 -19.93 0.85 -7.13
N PHE A 404 -18.64 0.53 -7.18
CA PHE A 404 -17.89 0.46 -8.43
C PHE A 404 -18.44 -0.62 -9.36
N ILE A 405 -18.75 -1.81 -8.83
CA ILE A 405 -19.39 -2.90 -9.59
C ILE A 405 -20.79 -2.48 -10.08
N ALA A 406 -21.57 -1.78 -9.24
CA ALA A 406 -22.90 -1.29 -9.63
C ALA A 406 -22.83 -0.24 -10.74
N ALA A 407 -21.78 0.59 -10.77
CA ALA A 407 -21.55 1.51 -11.88
C ALA A 407 -21.21 0.74 -13.17
N ALA A 408 -20.36 -0.28 -13.07
CA ALA A 408 -19.93 -1.10 -14.20
C ALA A 408 -21.06 -1.98 -14.80
N SER A 409 -22.02 -2.39 -13.97
CA SER A 409 -23.16 -3.20 -14.43
C SER A 409 -24.17 -2.40 -15.27
N ARG A 410 -24.18 -1.07 -15.16
CA ARG A 410 -25.12 -0.17 -15.87
C ARG A 410 -24.67 0.21 -17.28
N VAL A 411 -23.42 -0.09 -17.65
CA VAL A 411 -22.91 0.20 -18.99
C VAL A 411 -23.71 -0.64 -20.02
N GLU A 412 -24.07 -0.14 -21.18
CA GLU A 412 -24.70 -1.01 -22.20
C GLU A 412 -23.62 -1.86 -22.88
N THR A 413 -23.97 -3.09 -23.28
CA THR A 413 -22.99 -4.03 -23.87
C THR A 413 -22.63 -3.66 -25.30
#